data_AF-A0A6L8I036-F1
#
_entry.id   AF-A0A6L8I036-F1
#
_cell.length_a   1.000
_cell.length_b   1.000
_cell.length_c   1.000
_cell.angle_alpha   90.00
_cell.angle_beta   90.00
_cell.angle_gamma   90.00
#
_symmetry.space_group_name_H-M   'P 1'
#
loop_
_entity.id
_entity.type
_entity.pdbx_description
1 polymer ?
#
loop_
_entity_poly.entity_id
_entity_poly.type
_entity_poly.pdbx_seq_one_letter_code
_entity_poly.pdbx_strand_id
1 'polypeptide(L)'
;MTDPNAWISFSCVEVQQPLGTFYVGVLDHDDLLAISYADVRRIDERDIEKYLGIQRPLDRKRVAELQSYVKTIDAAFPGNILLAIPSSDSRYFPEEARMEVRRDEAVAKIIDGQHRIAGLRASEGIFQSVVAFFVDMDIEDQANMFATINLKQTKVNRSLAYDLFEFAKARSPQKTAHNIARLLNFEKGSPLLGRIKLLGVASAPRSGETLTQALVVEETMRFITTDPMKDRDDLRRGLKLEPVESGEMKRLPFRNLFIAESDAVIARNIWNFFDAVDGRWPNSWRNVEPGFILNRTTGFTALMRFLGVLHGEWGAEGVVESQRYREVLDRVEISEEEFNRDEFLPGTSGINRLLRRLSAALG
;
A
#
# COMPACT_ATOMS: atom_id res chain seq x y z
N MET A 1 -42.00 4.87 7.19
CA MET A 1 -41.87 5.46 5.85
C MET A 1 -41.12 6.77 6.02
N THR A 2 -39.79 6.77 5.84
CA THR A 2 -38.98 7.98 5.75
C THR A 2 -39.11 8.53 4.34
N ASP A 3 -39.33 9.84 4.22
CA ASP A 3 -39.45 10.54 2.95
C ASP A 3 -38.13 10.38 2.16
N PRO A 4 -38.12 9.77 0.95
CA PRO A 4 -36.93 9.57 0.13
C PRO A 4 -36.28 10.88 -0.36
N ASN A 5 -36.90 12.03 -0.09
CA ASN A 5 -36.34 13.37 -0.33
C ASN A 5 -35.95 14.13 0.95
N ALA A 6 -35.89 13.48 2.11
CA ALA A 6 -35.45 14.15 3.33
C ALA A 6 -33.95 14.48 3.28
N TRP A 7 -33.60 15.73 3.60
CA TRP A 7 -32.22 16.19 3.77
C TRP A 7 -31.96 16.43 5.26
N ILE A 8 -30.78 16.00 5.72
CA ILE A 8 -30.26 16.32 7.04
C ILE A 8 -29.44 17.59 6.89
N SER A 9 -29.74 18.61 7.70
CA SER A 9 -29.03 19.87 7.67
C SER A 9 -28.33 20.15 8.99
N PHE A 10 -27.07 20.56 8.92
CA PHE A 10 -26.24 20.86 10.09
C PHE A 10 -25.27 21.99 9.78
N SER A 11 -24.88 22.73 10.82
CA SER A 11 -23.81 23.72 10.71
C SER A 11 -22.45 23.05 10.57
N CYS A 12 -21.60 23.60 9.71
CA CYS A 12 -20.27 23.08 9.47
C CYS A 12 -19.27 24.20 9.14
N VAL A 13 -17.99 23.90 9.37
CA VAL A 13 -16.87 24.76 9.02
C VAL A 13 -16.18 24.19 7.79
N GLU A 14 -15.97 25.01 6.77
CA GLU A 14 -15.10 24.67 5.64
C GLU A 14 -13.64 24.67 6.10
N VAL A 15 -12.93 23.58 5.81
CA VAL A 15 -11.51 23.41 6.15
C VAL A 15 -10.72 23.16 4.87
N GLN A 16 -9.74 24.02 4.62
CA GLN A 16 -8.83 23.89 3.48
C GLN A 16 -7.50 23.28 3.94
N GLN A 17 -7.13 22.15 3.33
CA GLN A 17 -5.85 21.49 3.55
C GLN A 17 -5.22 21.09 2.20
N PRO A 18 -3.93 20.72 2.15
CA PRO A 18 -3.28 20.35 0.89
C PRO A 18 -3.95 19.19 0.12
N LEU A 19 -4.64 18.28 0.83
CA LEU A 19 -5.40 17.19 0.21
C LEU A 19 -6.66 17.68 -0.51
N GLY A 20 -7.20 18.83 -0.11
CA GLY A 20 -8.43 19.39 -0.61
C GLY A 20 -9.28 20.03 0.48
N THR A 21 -10.43 20.54 0.07
CA THR A 21 -11.45 21.10 0.96
C THR A 21 -12.32 20.00 1.54
N PHE A 22 -12.61 20.09 2.84
CA PHE A 22 -13.58 19.23 3.52
C PHE A 22 -14.36 20.04 4.56
N TYR A 23 -15.45 19.48 5.06
CA TYR A 23 -16.37 20.19 5.96
C TYR A 23 -16.42 19.50 7.31
N VAL A 24 -16.31 20.25 8.40
CA VAL A 24 -16.39 19.70 9.76
C VAL A 24 -17.67 20.18 10.43
N GLY A 25 -18.53 19.25 10.81
CA GLY A 25 -19.80 19.52 11.47
C GLY A 25 -20.04 18.60 12.67
N VAL A 26 -21.17 18.81 13.33
CA VAL A 26 -21.64 17.96 14.43
C VAL A 26 -22.95 17.30 14.01
N LEU A 27 -23.03 15.97 14.15
CA LEU A 27 -24.25 15.21 13.89
C LEU A 27 -24.66 14.43 15.14
N ASP A 28 -25.97 14.35 15.34
CA ASP A 28 -26.58 13.41 16.28
C ASP A 28 -26.40 11.97 15.79
N HIS A 29 -26.31 11.04 16.73
CA HIS A 29 -26.10 9.62 16.41
C HIS A 29 -27.14 9.03 15.46
N ASP A 30 -28.41 9.43 15.57
CA ASP A 30 -29.49 8.96 14.69
C ASP A 30 -29.28 9.37 13.24
N ASP A 31 -28.91 10.62 13.01
CA ASP A 31 -28.65 11.15 11.68
C ASP A 31 -27.37 10.56 11.08
N LEU A 32 -26.34 10.39 11.91
CA LEU A 32 -25.11 9.72 11.52
C LEU A 32 -25.37 8.25 11.11
N LEU A 33 -26.19 7.53 11.87
CA LEU A 33 -26.59 6.16 11.53
C LEU A 33 -27.46 6.10 10.27
N ALA A 34 -28.27 7.11 10.02
CA ALA A 34 -29.16 7.17 8.86
C ALA A 34 -28.46 7.43 7.53
N ILE A 35 -27.26 8.04 7.54
CA ILE A 35 -26.52 8.37 6.32
C ILE A 35 -25.29 7.50 6.08
N SER A 36 -24.75 6.89 7.14
CA SER A 36 -23.44 6.24 7.07
C SER A 36 -23.55 4.76 6.75
N TYR A 37 -22.73 4.32 5.79
CA TYR A 37 -22.55 2.90 5.52
C TYR A 37 -21.09 2.48 5.60
N ALA A 38 -20.92 1.27 6.12
CA ALA A 38 -19.79 0.43 5.79
C ALA A 38 -20.20 -0.38 4.56
N ASP A 39 -19.40 -0.35 3.49
CA ASP A 39 -19.74 -0.98 2.20
C ASP A 39 -19.59 -2.51 2.28
N VAL A 40 -20.49 -3.17 3.01
CA VAL A 40 -20.44 -4.63 3.30
C VAL A 40 -21.26 -5.45 2.29
N ARG A 41 -22.10 -4.82 1.44
CA ARG A 41 -23.18 -5.55 0.73
C ARG A 41 -23.45 -5.22 -0.73
N ARG A 42 -22.70 -4.34 -1.42
CA ARG A 42 -22.87 -4.19 -2.88
C ARG A 42 -21.85 -5.04 -3.63
N ILE A 43 -22.21 -6.32 -3.76
CA ILE A 43 -21.54 -7.29 -4.63
C ILE A 43 -22.04 -7.01 -6.05
N ASP A 44 -21.39 -6.08 -6.73
CA ASP A 44 -21.05 -6.16 -8.15
C ASP A 44 -20.22 -4.91 -8.44
N GLU A 45 -19.03 -5.11 -9.03
CA GLU A 45 -17.98 -4.14 -9.36
C GLU A 45 -17.06 -3.63 -8.23
N ARG A 46 -17.41 -3.76 -6.94
CA ARG A 46 -16.62 -3.25 -5.78
C ARG A 46 -15.91 -4.32 -4.93
N ASP A 47 -15.40 -5.39 -5.53
CA ASP A 47 -14.54 -6.36 -4.80
C ASP A 47 -13.28 -5.67 -4.26
N ILE A 48 -12.72 -4.74 -5.01
CA ILE A 48 -11.46 -4.08 -4.72
C ILE A 48 -11.42 -3.52 -3.29
N GLU A 49 -12.44 -2.81 -2.80
CA GLU A 49 -12.36 -2.16 -1.48
C GLU A 49 -12.36 -3.11 -0.28
N LYS A 50 -13.09 -4.22 -0.37
CA LYS A 50 -13.06 -5.31 0.61
C LYS A 50 -11.72 -6.05 0.54
N TYR A 51 -11.23 -6.24 -0.68
CA TYR A 51 -9.92 -6.80 -0.96
C TYR A 51 -8.76 -5.89 -0.50
N LEU A 52 -8.98 -4.57 -0.46
CA LEU A 52 -8.06 -3.51 -0.06
C LEU A 52 -8.04 -3.22 1.44
N GLY A 53 -8.80 -3.98 2.25
CA GLY A 53 -8.84 -3.91 3.72
C GLY A 53 -8.94 -2.51 4.35
N ILE A 54 -9.34 -1.52 3.54
CA ILE A 54 -9.95 -0.25 3.94
C ILE A 54 -11.15 -0.57 4.85
N GLN A 55 -11.81 -1.68 4.56
CA GLN A 55 -12.86 -2.24 5.39
C GLN A 55 -12.30 -3.33 6.31
N ARG A 56 -12.24 -3.04 7.61
CA ARG A 56 -12.04 -4.11 8.61
C ARG A 56 -13.41 -4.67 8.98
N PRO A 57 -13.61 -5.99 9.00
CA PRO A 57 -14.80 -6.55 9.64
C PRO A 57 -14.89 -5.99 11.06
N LEU A 58 -16.09 -5.54 11.43
CA LEU A 58 -16.33 -5.01 12.77
C LEU A 58 -15.93 -6.09 13.79
N ASP A 59 -15.02 -5.72 14.67
CA ASP A 59 -14.62 -6.56 15.79
C ASP A 59 -15.80 -6.59 16.76
N ARG A 60 -16.51 -7.71 16.81
CA ARG A 60 -17.71 -7.88 17.63
C ARG A 60 -17.44 -7.60 19.11
N LYS A 61 -16.27 -7.98 19.61
CA LYS A 61 -15.89 -7.73 21.01
C LYS A 61 -15.73 -6.23 21.23
N ARG A 62 -15.01 -5.55 20.33
CA ARG A 62 -14.82 -4.09 20.39
C ARG A 62 -16.15 -3.33 20.28
N VAL A 63 -17.06 -3.78 19.41
CA VAL A 63 -18.40 -3.18 19.29
C VAL A 63 -19.18 -3.37 20.58
N ALA A 64 -19.20 -4.56 21.17
CA ALA A 64 -19.90 -4.81 22.43
C ALA A 64 -19.34 -3.96 23.58
N GLU A 65 -18.01 -3.81 23.67
CA GLU A 65 -17.35 -2.90 24.62
C GLU A 65 -17.81 -1.45 24.42
N LEU A 66 -17.83 -0.97 23.18
CA LEU A 66 -18.28 0.40 22.86
C LEU A 66 -19.78 0.60 23.13
N GLN A 67 -20.62 -0.40 22.83
CA GLN A 67 -22.05 -0.36 23.14
C GLN A 67 -22.31 -0.28 24.64
N SER A 68 -21.46 -0.95 25.44
CA SER A 68 -21.52 -0.86 26.90
C SER A 68 -21.05 0.52 27.38
N TYR A 69 -19.98 1.04 26.75
CA TYR A 69 -19.41 2.34 27.07
C TYR A 69 -20.37 3.50 26.75
N VAL A 70 -21.04 3.52 25.59
CA VAL A 70 -21.96 4.63 25.22
C VAL A 70 -23.19 4.76 26.13
N LYS A 71 -23.44 3.76 26.99
CA LYS A 71 -24.51 3.79 28.00
C LYS A 71 -24.04 4.36 29.34
N THR A 72 -22.74 4.61 29.52
CA THR A 72 -22.22 5.21 30.75
C THR A 72 -22.44 6.72 30.77
N ILE A 73 -22.48 7.31 31.97
CA ILE A 73 -22.71 8.75 32.14
C ILE A 73 -21.51 9.61 31.67
N ASP A 74 -20.33 9.00 31.61
CA ASP A 74 -19.04 9.60 31.23
C ASP A 74 -18.62 9.25 29.80
N ALA A 75 -19.55 8.73 28.99
CA ALA A 75 -19.29 8.36 27.61
C ALA A 75 -18.96 9.59 26.75
N ALA A 76 -17.79 9.58 26.09
CA ALA A 76 -17.39 10.65 25.20
C ALA A 76 -16.56 10.14 24.02
N PHE A 77 -16.89 10.60 22.80
CA PHE A 77 -16.07 10.39 21.60
C PHE A 77 -15.50 11.72 21.10
N PRO A 78 -14.35 12.18 21.63
CA PRO A 78 -13.77 13.48 21.27
C PRO A 78 -13.12 13.50 19.88
N GLY A 79 -12.79 12.33 19.32
CA GLY A 79 -12.21 12.23 17.98
C GLY A 79 -13.25 12.37 16.89
N ASN A 80 -12.85 12.88 15.72
CA ASN A 80 -13.74 13.02 14.57
C ASN A 80 -14.03 11.67 13.89
N ILE A 81 -15.16 11.59 13.19
CA ILE A 81 -15.53 10.51 12.27
C ILE A 81 -15.29 11.01 10.85
N LEU A 82 -14.70 10.19 9.99
CA LEU A 82 -14.34 10.58 8.63
C LEU A 82 -15.28 9.93 7.64
N LEU A 83 -15.99 10.75 6.86
CA LEU A 83 -16.95 10.30 5.85
C LEU A 83 -16.56 10.85 4.47
N ALA A 84 -16.61 10.00 3.44
CA ALA A 84 -16.63 10.42 2.05
C ALA A 84 -18.07 10.46 1.55
N ILE A 85 -18.44 11.53 0.85
CA ILE A 85 -19.80 11.74 0.35
C ILE A 85 -19.76 12.25 -1.10
N PRO A 86 -20.60 11.75 -2.02
CA PRO A 86 -20.67 12.31 -3.36
C PRO A 86 -21.36 13.68 -3.35
N SER A 87 -20.97 14.57 -4.25
CA SER A 87 -21.63 15.86 -4.46
C SER A 87 -23.07 15.74 -4.95
N SER A 88 -23.46 14.60 -5.53
CA SER A 88 -24.87 14.33 -5.88
C SER A 88 -25.79 14.27 -4.65
N ASP A 89 -25.23 13.93 -3.49
CA ASP A 89 -25.97 13.66 -2.25
C ASP A 89 -25.62 14.66 -1.14
N SER A 90 -24.88 15.72 -1.47
CA SER A 90 -24.45 16.76 -0.53
C SER A 90 -24.50 18.15 -1.14
N ARG A 91 -24.78 19.16 -0.30
CA ARG A 91 -24.79 20.57 -0.68
C ARG A 91 -24.20 21.41 0.43
N TYR A 92 -23.28 22.30 0.11
CA TYR A 92 -22.73 23.27 1.05
C TYR A 92 -23.24 24.67 0.72
N PHE A 93 -23.65 25.40 1.76
CA PHE A 93 -24.16 26.77 1.71
C PHE A 93 -23.18 27.67 2.47
N PRO A 94 -22.23 28.33 1.77
CA PRO A 94 -21.16 29.09 2.42
C PRO A 94 -21.66 30.25 3.29
N GLU A 95 -22.68 30.98 2.84
CA GLU A 95 -23.24 32.13 3.55
C GLU A 95 -23.87 31.76 4.90
N GLU A 96 -24.36 30.53 5.03
CA GLU A 96 -25.02 30.02 6.22
C GLU A 96 -24.09 29.14 7.07
N ALA A 97 -22.87 28.87 6.60
CA ALA A 97 -21.98 27.84 7.16
C ALA A 97 -22.72 26.53 7.43
N ARG A 98 -23.52 26.09 6.44
CA ARG A 98 -24.48 24.99 6.57
C ARG A 98 -24.25 23.96 5.47
N MET A 99 -24.31 22.69 5.84
CA MET A 99 -24.29 21.58 4.88
C MET A 99 -25.61 20.82 4.96
N GLU A 100 -26.07 20.35 3.80
CA GLU A 100 -27.17 19.42 3.66
C GLU A 100 -26.66 18.11 3.08
N VAL A 101 -27.14 17.00 3.63
CA VAL A 101 -26.82 15.64 3.19
C VAL A 101 -28.12 14.86 3.00
N ARG A 102 -28.28 14.13 1.90
CA ARG A 102 -29.47 13.30 1.68
C ARG A 102 -29.58 12.23 2.78
N ARG A 103 -30.76 12.07 3.36
CA ARG A 103 -31.05 11.03 4.36
C ARG A 103 -31.29 9.69 3.68
N ASP A 104 -30.22 8.97 3.40
CA ASP A 104 -30.26 7.62 2.85
C ASP A 104 -29.06 6.82 3.36
N GLU A 105 -29.29 5.56 3.73
CA GLU A 105 -28.28 4.69 4.35
C GLU A 105 -27.04 4.48 3.47
N ALA A 106 -27.11 4.74 2.15
CA ALA A 106 -26.04 4.53 1.19
C ALA A 106 -25.36 5.83 0.71
N VAL A 107 -25.42 6.92 1.48
CA VAL A 107 -24.92 8.24 1.07
C VAL A 107 -23.49 8.52 1.52
N ALA A 108 -23.18 8.29 2.79
CA ALA A 108 -21.89 8.65 3.38
C ALA A 108 -21.05 7.40 3.65
N LYS A 109 -19.99 7.22 2.88
CA LYS A 109 -19.04 6.11 3.06
C LYS A 109 -18.13 6.38 4.25
N ILE A 110 -18.04 5.43 5.17
CA ILE A 110 -17.16 5.54 6.34
C ILE A 110 -15.70 5.27 5.93
N ILE A 111 -14.82 6.26 6.12
CA ILE A 111 -13.35 6.11 5.97
C ILE A 111 -12.72 5.70 7.30
N ASP A 112 -13.11 6.36 8.40
CA ASP A 112 -12.70 6.04 9.76
C ASP A 112 -13.82 6.29 10.77
N GLY A 113 -13.82 5.49 11.85
CA GLY A 113 -14.83 5.59 12.91
C GLY A 113 -15.92 4.52 12.87
N GLN A 114 -15.79 3.50 12.02
CA GLN A 114 -16.80 2.43 11.86
C GLN A 114 -17.23 1.76 13.19
N HIS A 115 -16.30 1.48 14.12
CA HIS A 115 -16.65 0.86 15.40
C HIS A 115 -17.37 1.84 16.34
N ARG A 116 -17.05 3.14 16.25
CA ARG A 116 -17.74 4.19 17.03
C ARG A 116 -19.18 4.32 16.57
N ILE A 117 -19.40 4.42 15.26
CA ILE A 117 -20.75 4.43 14.66
C ILE A 117 -21.53 3.17 15.06
N ALA A 118 -20.91 1.98 14.97
CA ALA A 118 -21.55 0.73 15.37
C ALA A 118 -21.90 0.69 16.88
N GLY A 119 -21.05 1.28 17.73
CA GLY A 119 -21.27 1.43 19.16
C GLY A 119 -22.47 2.33 19.49
N LEU A 120 -22.60 3.45 18.76
CA LEU A 120 -23.66 4.44 18.96
C LEU A 120 -25.07 3.89 18.75
N ARG A 121 -25.24 2.74 18.07
CA ARG A 121 -26.55 2.05 17.96
C ARG A 121 -27.18 1.68 19.29
N ALA A 122 -26.38 1.60 20.35
CA ALA A 122 -26.85 1.30 21.70
C ALA A 122 -27.01 2.57 22.56
N SER A 123 -26.79 3.76 22.00
CA SER A 123 -27.06 5.02 22.71
C SER A 123 -28.56 5.25 22.78
N GLU A 124 -29.05 5.72 23.93
CA GLU A 124 -30.47 5.95 24.22
C GLU A 124 -30.77 7.45 24.46
N GLY A 125 -29.77 8.32 24.25
CA GLY A 125 -29.85 9.76 24.52
C GLY A 125 -29.11 10.60 23.49
N ILE A 126 -28.97 11.90 23.78
CA ILE A 126 -28.26 12.83 22.88
C ILE A 126 -26.77 12.45 22.89
N PHE A 127 -26.31 11.90 21.77
CA PHE A 127 -24.89 11.62 21.54
C PHE A 127 -24.47 12.24 20.22
N GLN A 128 -23.72 13.34 20.31
CA GLN A 128 -23.22 14.08 19.17
C GLN A 128 -21.79 13.68 18.85
N SER A 129 -21.47 13.59 17.56
CA SER A 129 -20.13 13.28 17.08
C SER A 129 -19.63 14.38 16.16
N VAL A 130 -18.34 14.71 16.28
CA VAL A 130 -17.64 15.56 15.31
C VAL A 130 -17.43 14.74 14.04
N VAL A 131 -17.86 15.25 12.90
CA VAL A 131 -17.76 14.56 11.61
C VAL A 131 -17.04 15.43 10.61
N ALA A 132 -16.06 14.86 9.90
CA ALA A 132 -15.40 15.48 8.76
C ALA A 132 -15.90 14.83 7.46
N PHE A 133 -16.45 15.65 6.57
CA PHE A 133 -17.04 15.27 5.29
C PHE A 133 -16.12 15.66 4.14
N PHE A 134 -15.60 14.66 3.43
CA PHE A 134 -14.87 14.86 2.18
C PHE A 134 -15.83 14.66 1.00
N VAL A 135 -16.09 15.74 0.25
CA VAL A 135 -16.96 15.71 -0.93
C VAL A 135 -16.16 15.24 -2.14
N ASP A 136 -16.68 14.25 -2.88
CA ASP A 136 -16.06 13.68 -4.09
C ASP A 136 -14.61 13.22 -3.90
N MET A 137 -14.29 12.72 -2.72
CA MET A 137 -12.96 12.18 -2.42
C MET A 137 -12.65 10.99 -3.31
N ASP A 138 -11.54 11.01 -4.03
CA ASP A 138 -11.15 9.87 -4.86
C ASP A 138 -10.72 8.65 -4.02
N ILE A 139 -10.79 7.47 -4.62
CA ILE A 139 -10.50 6.19 -3.93
C ILE A 139 -9.04 6.15 -3.46
N GLU A 140 -8.12 6.79 -4.19
CA GLU A 140 -6.69 6.84 -3.85
C GLU A 140 -6.45 7.64 -2.56
N ASP A 141 -7.07 8.80 -2.43
CA ASP A 141 -6.94 9.66 -1.27
C ASP A 141 -7.68 9.07 -0.07
N GLN A 142 -8.83 8.42 -0.26
CA GLN A 142 -9.51 7.64 0.78
C GLN A 142 -8.58 6.55 1.33
N ALA A 143 -7.94 5.81 0.43
CA ALA A 143 -6.97 4.78 0.72
C ALA A 143 -5.72 5.29 1.44
N ASN A 144 -5.13 6.37 0.94
CA ASN A 144 -3.97 7.03 1.53
C ASN A 144 -4.28 7.57 2.92
N MET A 145 -5.47 8.15 3.13
CA MET A 145 -5.91 8.65 4.42
C MET A 145 -6.11 7.50 5.41
N PHE A 146 -6.83 6.46 5.00
CA PHE A 146 -7.00 5.24 5.79
C PHE A 146 -5.64 4.65 6.20
N ALA A 147 -4.74 4.50 5.21
CA ALA A 147 -3.40 3.98 5.41
C ALA A 147 -2.60 4.90 6.32
N THR A 148 -2.57 6.22 6.12
CA THR A 148 -1.77 7.15 6.93
C THR A 148 -2.21 7.19 8.39
N ILE A 149 -3.52 7.20 8.63
CA ILE A 149 -4.12 7.19 9.97
C ILE A 149 -3.79 5.87 10.69
N ASN A 150 -3.91 4.74 10.00
CA ASN A 150 -3.78 3.41 10.62
C ASN A 150 -2.36 2.79 10.54
N LEU A 151 -1.51 3.17 9.59
CA LEU A 151 -0.14 2.64 9.40
C LEU A 151 0.80 3.12 10.51
N LYS A 152 0.67 4.38 10.95
CA LYS A 152 1.39 4.86 12.15
C LYS A 152 0.95 4.13 13.43
N GLN A 153 -0.24 3.50 13.41
CA GLN A 153 -0.80 2.69 14.49
C GLN A 153 -0.65 1.17 14.27
N THR A 154 0.32 0.76 13.44
CA THR A 154 0.85 -0.62 13.33
C THR A 154 -0.06 -1.71 12.73
N LYS A 155 -1.29 -1.42 12.25
CA LYS A 155 -2.28 -2.48 11.89
C LYS A 155 -2.79 -2.53 10.45
N VAL A 156 -2.16 -1.88 9.47
CA VAL A 156 -2.53 -2.05 8.03
C VAL A 156 -1.47 -2.86 7.32
N ASN A 157 -1.89 -3.89 6.57
CA ASN A 157 -1.01 -4.70 5.74
C ASN A 157 -0.42 -3.79 4.64
N ARG A 158 0.91 -3.73 4.52
CA ARG A 158 1.52 -2.85 3.50
C ARG A 158 1.25 -3.28 2.07
N SER A 159 1.10 -4.59 1.81
CA SER A 159 0.84 -5.10 0.45
C SER A 159 -0.46 -4.51 -0.10
N LEU A 160 -1.46 -4.50 0.78
CA LEU A 160 -2.76 -3.91 0.59
C LEU A 160 -2.71 -2.40 0.26
N ALA A 161 -1.89 -1.65 0.99
CA ALA A 161 -1.69 -0.23 0.71
C ALA A 161 -1.03 -0.01 -0.65
N TYR A 162 -0.17 -0.93 -1.10
CA TYR A 162 0.43 -0.83 -2.42
C TYR A 162 -0.52 -1.17 -3.56
N ASP A 163 -1.47 -2.10 -3.37
CA ASP A 163 -2.52 -2.38 -4.35
C ASP A 163 -3.39 -1.15 -4.64
N LEU A 164 -3.54 -0.23 -3.67
CA LEU A 164 -4.29 1.01 -3.85
C LEU A 164 -3.69 1.95 -4.89
N PHE A 165 -2.37 1.85 -5.15
CA PHE A 165 -1.71 2.69 -6.15
C PHE A 165 -2.08 2.29 -7.59
N GLU A 166 -2.69 1.14 -7.82
CA GLU A 166 -3.22 0.80 -9.15
C GLU A 166 -4.25 1.84 -9.63
N PHE A 167 -5.08 2.34 -8.71
CA PHE A 167 -6.14 3.33 -8.99
C PHE A 167 -5.64 4.77 -9.05
N ALA A 168 -4.40 5.01 -8.64
CA ALA A 168 -3.84 6.35 -8.64
C ALA A 168 -3.76 6.89 -10.07
N LYS A 169 -4.26 8.11 -10.33
CA LYS A 169 -4.15 8.70 -11.68
C LYS A 169 -2.72 9.14 -11.97
N ALA A 170 -2.08 9.76 -10.97
CA ALA A 170 -0.73 10.28 -11.09
C ALA A 170 0.33 9.17 -11.01
N ARG A 171 1.45 9.38 -11.70
CA ARG A 171 2.65 8.54 -11.59
C ARG A 171 3.29 8.76 -10.22
N SER A 172 3.81 7.68 -9.64
CA SER A 172 4.60 7.73 -8.41
C SER A 172 5.61 6.57 -8.35
N PRO A 173 6.69 6.69 -7.56
CA PRO A 173 7.61 5.58 -7.32
C PRO A 173 6.88 4.32 -6.81
N GLN A 174 5.89 4.51 -5.92
CA GLN A 174 5.06 3.44 -5.37
C GLN A 174 4.27 2.72 -6.47
N LYS A 175 3.56 3.47 -7.32
CA LYS A 175 2.75 2.92 -8.43
C LYS A 175 3.62 2.15 -9.42
N THR A 176 4.78 2.70 -9.78
CA THR A 176 5.69 2.06 -10.73
C THR A 176 6.25 0.75 -10.17
N ALA A 177 6.74 0.77 -8.93
CA ALA A 177 7.23 -0.44 -8.28
C ALA A 177 6.12 -1.50 -8.08
N HIS A 178 4.89 -1.07 -7.77
CA HIS A 178 3.71 -1.94 -7.73
C HIS A 178 3.43 -2.61 -9.08
N ASN A 179 3.38 -1.85 -10.17
CA ASN A 179 3.14 -2.38 -11.52
C ASN A 179 4.22 -3.38 -11.94
N ILE A 180 5.49 -3.07 -11.64
CA ILE A 180 6.62 -3.96 -11.92
C ILE A 180 6.50 -5.27 -11.12
N ALA A 181 6.15 -5.20 -9.82
CA ALA A 181 5.95 -6.39 -9.01
C ALA A 181 4.83 -7.29 -9.58
N ARG A 182 3.73 -6.70 -10.06
CA ARG A 182 2.64 -7.46 -10.72
C ARG A 182 3.09 -8.08 -12.04
N LEU A 183 3.78 -7.32 -12.89
CA LEU A 183 4.34 -7.82 -14.15
C LEU A 183 5.24 -9.04 -13.88
N LEU A 184 6.17 -8.92 -12.94
CA LEU A 184 7.06 -10.02 -12.56
C LEU A 184 6.31 -11.22 -11.98
N ASN A 185 5.14 -11.04 -11.36
CA ASN A 185 4.37 -12.14 -10.81
C ASN A 185 3.52 -12.89 -11.84
N PHE A 186 3.07 -12.24 -12.91
CA PHE A 186 2.09 -12.80 -13.86
C PHE A 186 2.65 -13.12 -15.24
N GLU A 187 3.70 -12.44 -15.67
CA GLU A 187 4.21 -12.59 -17.03
C GLU A 187 4.87 -13.95 -17.24
N LYS A 188 4.53 -14.61 -18.34
CA LYS A 188 5.04 -15.95 -18.66
C LYS A 188 6.55 -15.90 -18.86
N GLY A 189 7.26 -16.83 -18.24
CA GLY A 189 8.72 -16.90 -18.29
C GLY A 189 9.42 -16.04 -17.23
N SER A 190 8.67 -15.29 -16.42
CA SER A 190 9.26 -14.54 -15.32
C SER A 190 9.87 -15.50 -14.28
N PRO A 191 11.10 -15.24 -13.79
CA PRO A 191 11.70 -15.98 -12.68
C PRO A 191 10.89 -15.89 -11.37
N LEU A 192 10.02 -14.87 -11.27
CA LEU A 192 9.15 -14.56 -10.13
C LEU A 192 7.68 -14.97 -10.37
N LEU A 193 7.37 -15.64 -11.48
CA LEU A 193 6.02 -16.09 -11.82
C LEU A 193 5.37 -16.87 -10.67
N GLY A 194 4.25 -16.35 -10.15
CA GLY A 194 3.49 -16.94 -9.06
C GLY A 194 4.22 -17.01 -7.70
N ARG A 195 5.30 -16.25 -7.52
CA ARG A 195 6.09 -16.24 -6.26
C ARG A 195 5.71 -15.11 -5.31
N ILE A 196 4.91 -14.15 -5.74
CA ILE A 196 4.57 -12.96 -4.96
C ILE A 196 3.14 -13.09 -4.42
N LYS A 197 3.01 -13.08 -3.08
CA LYS A 197 1.73 -12.98 -2.37
C LYS A 197 1.17 -11.57 -2.55
N LEU A 198 0.24 -11.44 -3.48
CA LEU A 198 -0.55 -10.22 -3.66
C LEU A 198 -1.53 -10.06 -2.50
N LEU A 199 -1.84 -8.82 -2.11
CA LEU A 199 -2.77 -8.50 -1.01
C LEU A 199 -2.36 -9.06 0.37
N GLY A 200 -1.18 -9.66 0.47
CA GLY A 200 -0.61 -10.23 1.69
C GLY A 200 -1.28 -11.51 2.20
N VAL A 201 -2.10 -12.17 1.38
CA VAL A 201 -2.66 -13.51 1.64
C VAL A 201 -2.20 -14.45 0.53
N ALA A 202 -1.93 -15.71 0.86
CA ALA A 202 -1.56 -16.69 -0.16
C ALA A 202 -2.80 -17.08 -0.98
N SER A 203 -2.67 -17.13 -2.32
CA SER A 203 -3.78 -17.45 -3.23
C SER A 203 -4.33 -18.87 -3.02
N ALA A 204 -3.52 -19.78 -2.45
CA ALA A 204 -3.93 -21.12 -2.06
C ALA A 204 -3.05 -21.69 -0.93
N PRO A 205 -3.55 -22.64 -0.12
CA PRO A 205 -2.70 -23.44 0.78
C PRO A 205 -1.64 -24.17 -0.04
N ARG A 206 -0.36 -23.99 0.30
CA ARG A 206 0.83 -24.48 -0.45
C ARG A 206 1.08 -23.80 -1.81
N SER A 207 0.65 -22.55 -1.99
CA SER A 207 1.13 -21.75 -3.12
C SER A 207 2.66 -21.63 -3.10
N GLY A 208 3.28 -21.58 -4.29
CA GLY A 208 4.71 -21.29 -4.47
C GLY A 208 5.07 -19.84 -4.14
N GLU A 209 4.17 -19.10 -3.50
CA GLU A 209 4.31 -17.70 -3.16
C GLU A 209 5.20 -17.56 -1.93
N THR A 210 6.45 -17.20 -2.15
CA THR A 210 7.48 -17.14 -1.12
C THR A 210 7.78 -15.72 -0.65
N LEU A 211 7.36 -14.71 -1.42
CA LEU A 211 7.62 -13.29 -1.20
C LEU A 211 6.30 -12.56 -0.99
N THR A 212 6.32 -11.44 -0.26
CA THR A 212 5.16 -10.53 -0.19
C THR A 212 5.28 -9.44 -1.24
N GLN A 213 4.16 -8.95 -1.74
CA GLN A 213 4.16 -7.80 -2.65
C GLN A 213 4.83 -6.57 -2.03
N ALA A 214 4.54 -6.27 -0.76
CA ALA A 214 5.19 -5.15 -0.06
C ALA A 214 6.72 -5.23 -0.10
N LEU A 215 7.29 -6.44 0.06
CA LEU A 215 8.73 -6.63 -0.02
C LEU A 215 9.27 -6.26 -1.41
N VAL A 216 8.66 -6.80 -2.46
CA VAL A 216 9.12 -6.57 -3.84
C VAL A 216 8.98 -5.10 -4.23
N VAL A 217 7.88 -4.46 -3.84
CA VAL A 217 7.63 -3.04 -4.07
C VAL A 217 8.64 -2.18 -3.32
N GLU A 218 8.88 -2.45 -2.03
CA GLU A 218 9.83 -1.68 -1.23
C GLU A 218 11.28 -1.82 -1.72
N GLU A 219 11.73 -3.03 -2.07
CA GLU A 219 13.08 -3.24 -2.59
C GLU A 219 13.27 -2.61 -3.98
N THR A 220 12.23 -2.64 -4.84
CA THR A 220 12.27 -1.96 -6.15
C THR A 220 12.28 -0.45 -5.99
N MET A 221 11.42 0.08 -5.12
CA MET A 221 11.27 1.52 -4.88
C MET A 221 12.53 2.16 -4.30
N ARG A 222 13.30 1.42 -3.49
CA ARG A 222 14.61 1.87 -2.96
C ARG A 222 15.60 2.23 -4.06
N PHE A 223 15.46 1.70 -5.27
CA PHE A 223 16.31 2.07 -6.41
C PHE A 223 15.84 3.34 -7.13
N ILE A 224 14.65 3.83 -6.83
CA ILE A 224 14.05 4.99 -7.48
C ILE A 224 14.18 6.22 -6.57
N THR A 225 13.92 6.06 -5.27
CA THR A 225 13.79 7.19 -4.35
C THR A 225 14.17 6.84 -2.91
N THR A 226 14.66 7.83 -2.18
CA THR A 226 14.80 7.78 -0.71
C THR A 226 13.66 8.47 0.03
N ASP A 227 12.82 9.25 -0.67
CA ASP A 227 11.66 9.92 -0.10
C ASP A 227 10.43 9.76 -1.03
N PRO A 228 9.75 8.61 -0.95
CA PRO A 228 8.59 8.32 -1.79
C PRO A 228 7.42 9.30 -1.61
N MET A 229 7.31 9.95 -0.45
CA MET A 229 6.23 10.90 -0.21
C MET A 229 6.50 12.22 -0.92
N LYS A 230 7.73 12.73 -0.81
CA LYS A 230 8.16 13.95 -1.50
C LYS A 230 8.08 13.79 -3.02
N ASP A 231 8.67 12.73 -3.58
CA ASP A 231 8.66 12.53 -5.04
C ASP A 231 7.23 12.40 -5.58
N ARG A 232 6.32 11.79 -4.83
CA ARG A 232 4.89 11.74 -5.19
C ARG A 232 4.24 13.13 -5.13
N ASP A 233 4.49 13.93 -4.09
CA ASP A 233 3.96 15.29 -3.97
C ASP A 233 4.46 16.18 -5.11
N ASP A 234 5.75 16.13 -5.41
CA ASP A 234 6.36 16.86 -6.53
C ASP A 234 5.67 16.49 -7.86
N LEU A 235 5.51 15.20 -8.15
CA LEU A 235 4.83 14.73 -9.37
C LEU A 235 3.34 15.13 -9.39
N ARG A 236 2.62 15.07 -8.26
CA ARG A 236 1.22 15.54 -8.17
C ARG A 236 1.10 17.04 -8.44
N ARG A 237 2.12 17.83 -8.08
CA ARG A 237 2.21 19.27 -8.37
C ARG A 237 2.70 19.58 -9.79
N GLY A 238 2.98 18.56 -10.60
CA GLY A 238 3.55 18.73 -11.94
C GLY A 238 5.01 19.19 -11.94
N LEU A 239 5.71 19.09 -10.81
CA LEU A 239 7.13 19.36 -10.72
C LEU A 239 7.93 18.19 -11.32
N LYS A 240 9.09 18.52 -11.90
CA LYS A 240 10.04 17.51 -12.36
C LYS A 240 10.88 17.03 -11.19
N LEU A 241 11.17 15.75 -11.16
CA LEU A 241 12.14 15.19 -10.22
C LEU A 241 13.56 15.39 -10.75
N GLU A 242 14.47 15.68 -9.83
CA GLU A 242 15.89 15.86 -10.17
C GLU A 242 16.55 14.51 -10.49
N PRO A 243 17.26 14.38 -11.63
CA PRO A 243 18.08 13.21 -11.91
C PRO A 243 19.26 13.10 -10.94
N VAL A 244 19.83 11.91 -10.83
CA VAL A 244 21.04 11.66 -10.05
C VAL A 244 22.26 11.53 -10.95
N GLU A 245 23.38 12.06 -10.48
CA GLU A 245 24.69 11.88 -11.09
C GLU A 245 25.31 10.52 -10.70
N SER A 246 26.43 10.16 -11.33
CA SER A 246 27.07 8.84 -11.23
C SER A 246 27.36 8.38 -9.80
N GLY A 247 27.64 9.30 -8.87
CA GLY A 247 27.87 8.98 -7.46
C GLY A 247 26.61 8.52 -6.71
N GLU A 248 25.47 9.18 -6.96
CA GLU A 248 24.19 8.82 -6.33
C GLU A 248 23.46 7.69 -7.07
N MET A 249 23.81 7.41 -8.34
CA MET A 249 23.33 6.21 -9.06
C MET A 249 23.65 4.92 -8.31
N LYS A 250 24.73 4.88 -7.50
CA LYS A 250 25.03 3.72 -6.63
C LYS A 250 23.93 3.44 -5.60
N ARG A 251 23.22 4.48 -5.16
CA ARG A 251 22.14 4.39 -4.18
C ARG A 251 20.78 4.26 -4.85
N LEU A 252 20.57 4.97 -5.97
CA LEU A 252 19.30 5.07 -6.69
C LEU A 252 19.46 4.70 -8.18
N PRO A 253 19.84 3.46 -8.51
CA PRO A 253 20.22 3.07 -9.86
C PRO A 253 19.10 3.19 -10.90
N PHE A 254 17.83 3.23 -10.47
CA PHE A 254 16.67 3.32 -11.36
C PHE A 254 16.00 4.69 -11.36
N ARG A 255 16.53 5.68 -10.64
CA ARG A 255 15.91 7.01 -10.57
C ARG A 255 15.83 7.69 -11.93
N ASN A 256 16.93 7.71 -12.69
CA ASN A 256 16.94 8.38 -14.00
C ASN A 256 16.05 7.64 -15.01
N LEU A 257 16.01 6.31 -14.97
CA LEU A 257 15.07 5.51 -15.75
C LEU A 257 13.61 5.81 -15.39
N PHE A 258 13.31 5.96 -14.09
CA PHE A 258 11.98 6.31 -13.62
C PHE A 258 11.56 7.71 -14.08
N ILE A 259 12.47 8.69 -14.04
CA ILE A 259 12.24 10.06 -14.52
C ILE A 259 12.01 10.07 -16.03
N ALA A 260 12.75 9.24 -16.78
CA ALA A 260 12.59 9.04 -18.21
C ALA A 260 11.41 8.12 -18.59
N GLU A 261 10.52 7.79 -17.63
CA GLU A 261 9.34 6.93 -17.82
C GLU A 261 9.66 5.54 -18.42
N SER A 262 10.88 5.05 -18.23
CA SER A 262 11.41 3.82 -18.82
C SER A 262 11.14 2.58 -17.96
N ASP A 263 9.88 2.39 -17.53
CA ASP A 263 9.48 1.33 -16.59
C ASP A 263 9.78 -0.08 -17.11
N ALA A 264 9.63 -0.28 -18.42
CA ALA A 264 9.94 -1.55 -19.07
C ALA A 264 11.43 -1.92 -18.93
N VAL A 265 12.33 -0.93 -18.93
CA VAL A 265 13.77 -1.14 -18.73
C VAL A 265 14.05 -1.55 -17.29
N ILE A 266 13.42 -0.88 -16.32
CA ILE A 266 13.52 -1.22 -14.90
C ILE A 266 13.05 -2.67 -14.67
N ALA A 267 11.86 -3.01 -15.17
CA ALA A 267 11.30 -4.35 -15.06
C ALA A 267 12.21 -5.40 -15.70
N ARG A 268 12.75 -5.11 -16.90
CA ARG A 268 13.64 -6.03 -17.62
C ARG A 268 14.96 -6.25 -16.89
N ASN A 269 15.54 -5.24 -16.26
CA ASN A 269 16.76 -5.38 -15.47
C ASN A 269 16.57 -6.28 -14.25
N ILE A 270 15.45 -6.12 -13.53
CA ILE A 270 15.11 -7.01 -12.41
C ILE A 270 14.87 -8.44 -12.92
N TRP A 271 14.13 -8.59 -14.01
CA TRP A 271 13.89 -9.89 -14.64
C TRP A 271 15.19 -10.58 -15.02
N ASN A 272 16.04 -9.93 -15.82
CA ASN A 272 17.28 -10.50 -16.34
C ASN A 272 18.23 -10.90 -15.20
N PHE A 273 18.25 -10.13 -14.11
CA PHE A 273 19.02 -10.51 -12.93
C PHE A 273 18.49 -11.76 -12.25
N PHE A 274 17.18 -11.84 -11.99
CA PHE A 274 16.61 -13.04 -11.36
C PHE A 274 16.59 -14.26 -12.29
N ASP A 275 16.63 -14.07 -13.60
CA ASP A 275 16.82 -15.12 -14.59
C ASP A 275 18.24 -15.72 -14.48
N ALA A 276 19.25 -14.87 -14.34
CA ALA A 276 20.62 -15.31 -14.07
C ALA A 276 20.75 -16.02 -12.71
N VAL A 277 20.04 -15.54 -11.67
CA VAL A 277 19.96 -16.20 -10.35
C VAL A 277 19.32 -17.59 -10.45
N ASP A 278 18.17 -17.70 -11.12
CA ASP A 278 17.49 -18.98 -11.33
C ASP A 278 18.38 -19.95 -12.12
N GLY A 279 19.09 -19.46 -13.13
CA GLY A 279 20.06 -20.27 -13.84
C GLY A 279 21.21 -20.74 -12.95
N ARG A 280 21.70 -19.91 -12.01
CA ARG A 280 22.93 -20.18 -11.23
C ARG A 280 22.69 -21.11 -10.05
N TRP A 281 21.54 -20.95 -9.42
CA TRP A 281 21.13 -21.72 -8.25
C TRP A 281 19.70 -22.24 -8.41
N PRO A 282 19.40 -23.06 -9.45
CA PRO A 282 18.04 -23.46 -9.78
C PRO A 282 17.31 -24.24 -8.68
N ASN A 283 17.98 -25.13 -7.94
CA ASN A 283 17.28 -25.89 -6.88
C ASN A 283 16.96 -24.98 -5.71
N SER A 284 17.91 -24.13 -5.28
CA SER A 284 17.69 -23.17 -4.20
C SER A 284 16.66 -22.08 -4.55
N TRP A 285 16.62 -21.62 -5.81
CA TRP A 285 15.65 -20.63 -6.26
C TRP A 285 14.25 -21.23 -6.45
N ARG A 286 14.16 -22.40 -7.09
CA ARG A 286 12.86 -23.01 -7.45
C ARG A 286 12.21 -23.74 -6.29
N ASN A 287 12.98 -24.30 -5.36
CA ASN A 287 12.43 -25.08 -4.25
C ASN A 287 11.79 -24.16 -3.19
N VAL A 288 10.49 -24.35 -2.95
CA VAL A 288 9.69 -23.58 -1.99
C VAL A 288 9.49 -24.30 -0.64
N GLU A 289 10.26 -25.35 -0.38
CA GLU A 289 10.23 -26.06 0.90
C GLU A 289 10.75 -25.20 2.06
N PRO A 290 10.31 -25.48 3.31
CA PRO A 290 10.88 -24.84 4.49
C PRO A 290 12.37 -25.17 4.63
N GLY A 291 13.22 -24.15 4.76
CA GLY A 291 14.67 -24.32 4.95
C GLY A 291 15.48 -23.53 3.94
N PHE A 292 15.04 -23.51 2.67
CA PHE A 292 15.63 -22.69 1.61
C PHE A 292 15.37 -21.20 1.86
N ILE A 293 16.42 -20.38 1.77
CA ILE A 293 16.37 -18.95 2.08
C ILE A 293 16.46 -18.05 0.84
N LEU A 294 16.96 -18.55 -0.30
CA LEU A 294 17.28 -17.75 -1.47
C LEU A 294 16.04 -17.09 -2.09
N ASN A 295 14.94 -17.84 -2.23
CA ASN A 295 13.66 -17.35 -2.72
C ASN A 295 12.74 -16.78 -1.62
N ARG A 296 13.26 -16.56 -0.41
CA ARG A 296 12.54 -15.97 0.72
C ARG A 296 12.99 -14.53 0.95
N THR A 297 12.38 -13.86 1.92
CA THR A 297 12.70 -12.47 2.29
C THR A 297 14.20 -12.20 2.43
N THR A 298 14.94 -13.04 3.18
CA THR A 298 16.39 -12.86 3.38
C THR A 298 17.16 -12.90 2.06
N GLY A 299 16.95 -13.94 1.25
CA GLY A 299 17.65 -14.11 -0.02
C GLY A 299 17.26 -13.06 -1.03
N PHE A 300 15.97 -12.82 -1.23
CA PHE A 300 15.47 -11.81 -2.17
C PHE A 300 15.98 -10.41 -1.85
N THR A 301 15.94 -9.97 -0.58
CA THR A 301 16.47 -8.65 -0.20
C THR A 301 17.98 -8.57 -0.41
N ALA A 302 18.74 -9.63 -0.10
CA ALA A 302 20.19 -9.63 -0.33
C ALA A 302 20.52 -9.57 -1.83
N LEU A 303 19.80 -10.32 -2.66
CA LEU A 303 19.93 -10.33 -4.12
C LEU A 303 19.57 -8.98 -4.72
N MET A 304 18.46 -8.35 -4.29
CA MET A 304 18.11 -6.99 -4.71
C MET A 304 19.24 -6.02 -4.34
N ARG A 305 19.70 -6.00 -3.08
CA ARG A 305 20.83 -5.13 -2.69
C ARG A 305 22.08 -5.36 -3.54
N PHE A 306 22.37 -6.62 -3.87
CA PHE A 306 23.48 -6.96 -4.75
C PHE A 306 23.26 -6.43 -6.18
N LEU A 307 22.05 -6.54 -6.73
CA LEU A 307 21.67 -5.89 -7.99
C LEU A 307 21.97 -4.38 -7.94
N GLY A 308 21.62 -3.71 -6.85
CA GLY A 308 21.94 -2.29 -6.64
C GLY A 308 23.45 -2.01 -6.69
N VAL A 309 24.28 -2.87 -6.09
CA VAL A 309 25.75 -2.77 -6.18
C VAL A 309 26.23 -2.90 -7.62
N LEU A 310 25.73 -3.90 -8.36
CA LEU A 310 26.12 -4.12 -9.76
C LEU A 310 25.79 -2.91 -10.65
N HIS A 311 24.58 -2.38 -10.53
CA HIS A 311 24.14 -1.22 -11.31
C HIS A 311 24.89 0.05 -10.90
N GLY A 312 25.27 0.17 -9.62
CA GLY A 312 26.12 1.24 -9.14
C GLY A 312 27.54 1.23 -9.72
N GLU A 313 28.09 0.05 -10.02
CA GLU A 313 29.40 -0.09 -10.68
C GLU A 313 29.30 0.03 -12.21
N TRP A 314 28.21 -0.43 -12.81
CA TRP A 314 28.08 -0.48 -14.27
C TRP A 314 27.51 0.78 -14.91
N GLY A 315 26.72 1.58 -14.18
CA GLY A 315 25.93 2.67 -14.74
C GLY A 315 24.76 2.12 -15.55
N ALA A 316 23.56 2.15 -14.98
CA ALA A 316 22.39 1.48 -15.56
C ALA A 316 21.41 2.43 -16.24
N GLU A 317 21.79 2.90 -17.41
CA GLU A 317 20.94 3.76 -18.25
C GLU A 317 20.06 2.96 -19.22
N GLY A 318 20.19 1.64 -19.26
CA GLY A 318 19.49 0.77 -20.21
C GLY A 318 19.30 -0.66 -19.70
N VAL A 319 18.89 -1.55 -20.61
CA VAL A 319 18.73 -2.98 -20.32
C VAL A 319 20.10 -3.64 -20.25
N VAL A 320 20.33 -4.38 -19.17
CA VAL A 320 21.50 -5.24 -18.99
C VAL A 320 21.10 -6.68 -19.24
N GLU A 321 21.81 -7.36 -20.12
CA GLU A 321 21.54 -8.75 -20.50
C GLU A 321 21.75 -9.75 -19.35
N SER A 322 20.92 -10.80 -19.30
CA SER A 322 20.99 -11.87 -18.29
C SER A 322 22.40 -12.49 -18.20
N GLN A 323 23.06 -12.68 -19.34
CA GLN A 323 24.40 -13.25 -19.42
C GLN A 323 25.45 -12.43 -18.63
N ARG A 324 25.35 -11.10 -18.61
CA ARG A 324 26.30 -10.25 -17.88
C ARG A 324 26.16 -10.41 -16.37
N TYR A 325 24.93 -10.57 -15.86
CA TYR A 325 24.72 -10.94 -14.46
C TYR A 325 25.28 -12.32 -14.18
N ARG A 326 25.06 -13.26 -15.11
CA ARG A 326 25.50 -14.63 -14.96
C ARG A 326 27.01 -14.77 -14.81
N GLU A 327 27.78 -14.03 -15.61
CA GLU A 327 29.25 -13.99 -15.53
C GLU A 327 29.78 -13.58 -14.14
N VAL A 328 29.06 -12.72 -13.42
CA VAL A 328 29.41 -12.36 -12.04
C VAL A 328 28.96 -13.43 -11.06
N LEU A 329 27.72 -13.92 -11.19
CA LEU A 329 27.16 -14.93 -10.29
C LEU A 329 27.91 -16.27 -10.37
N ASP A 330 28.51 -16.61 -11.51
CA ASP A 330 29.36 -17.79 -11.65
C ASP A 330 30.67 -17.71 -10.85
N ARG A 331 31.17 -16.50 -10.58
CA ARG A 331 32.34 -16.29 -9.71
C ARG A 331 32.01 -16.32 -8.23
N VAL A 332 30.72 -16.30 -7.87
CA VAL A 332 30.29 -16.39 -6.48
C VAL A 332 30.51 -17.82 -5.98
N GLU A 333 31.44 -17.95 -5.03
CA GLU A 333 31.74 -19.18 -4.31
C GLU A 333 30.67 -19.46 -3.24
N ILE A 334 29.43 -19.69 -3.65
CA ILE A 334 28.33 -20.18 -2.80
C ILE A 334 27.68 -21.37 -3.52
N SER A 335 27.65 -22.52 -2.86
CA SER A 335 26.93 -23.70 -3.36
C SER A 335 25.43 -23.62 -3.04
N GLU A 336 24.61 -24.40 -3.72
CA GLU A 336 23.16 -24.32 -3.52
C GLU A 336 22.72 -24.77 -2.13
N GLU A 337 23.46 -25.69 -1.53
CA GLU A 337 23.21 -26.28 -0.21
C GLU A 337 23.43 -25.26 0.92
N GLU A 338 24.27 -24.25 0.68
CA GLU A 338 24.57 -23.20 1.66
C GLU A 338 23.40 -22.22 1.84
N PHE A 339 22.40 -22.19 0.96
CA PHE A 339 21.24 -21.30 1.07
C PHE A 339 20.20 -21.81 2.07
N ASN A 340 20.62 -22.02 3.31
CA ASN A 340 19.80 -22.51 4.41
C ASN A 340 19.80 -21.55 5.61
N ARG A 341 18.97 -21.84 6.60
CA ARG A 341 18.79 -20.99 7.78
C ARG A 341 19.96 -21.01 8.77
N ASP A 342 20.80 -22.04 8.73
CA ASP A 342 21.96 -22.16 9.60
C ASP A 342 23.09 -21.25 9.12
N GLU A 343 23.27 -21.17 7.79
CA GLU A 343 24.23 -20.26 7.18
C GLU A 343 23.72 -18.81 7.10
N PHE A 344 22.48 -18.62 6.64
CA PHE A 344 21.91 -17.28 6.44
C PHE A 344 20.68 -17.07 7.31
N LEU A 345 20.94 -16.61 8.54
CA LEU A 345 19.91 -16.34 9.55
C LEU A 345 18.81 -15.39 9.04
N PRO A 346 17.54 -15.61 9.39
CA PRO A 346 16.47 -14.68 9.06
C PRO A 346 16.73 -13.25 9.55
N GLY A 347 16.38 -12.26 8.73
CA GLY A 347 16.51 -10.84 9.05
C GLY A 347 17.83 -10.21 8.65
N THR A 348 18.12 -9.03 9.21
CA THR A 348 19.21 -8.15 8.76
C THR A 348 20.59 -8.81 8.79
N SER A 349 20.84 -9.68 9.77
CA SER A 349 22.13 -10.38 9.90
C SER A 349 22.42 -11.29 8.70
N GLY A 350 21.48 -12.17 8.33
CA GLY A 350 21.67 -13.05 7.16
C GLY A 350 21.64 -12.30 5.84
N ILE A 351 20.83 -11.24 5.72
CA ILE A 351 20.83 -10.37 4.54
C ILE A 351 22.24 -9.80 4.31
N ASN A 352 22.85 -9.22 5.35
CA ASN A 352 24.18 -8.62 5.25
C ASN A 352 25.28 -9.68 5.03
N ARG A 353 25.16 -10.86 5.66
CA ARG A 353 26.10 -11.97 5.45
C ARG A 353 26.07 -12.45 3.99
N LEU A 354 24.88 -12.69 3.44
CA LEU A 354 24.72 -13.11 2.05
C LEU A 354 25.21 -12.04 1.08
N LEU A 355 24.84 -10.78 1.30
CA LEU A 355 25.32 -9.66 0.48
C LEU A 355 26.86 -9.59 0.46
N ARG A 356 27.53 -9.73 1.62
CA ARG A 356 29.00 -9.73 1.66
C ARG A 356 29.61 -10.84 0.84
N ARG A 357 29.06 -12.06 0.87
CA ARG A 357 29.57 -13.18 0.06
C ARG A 357 29.29 -13.00 -1.43
N LEU A 358 28.13 -12.46 -1.79
CA LEU A 358 27.83 -12.09 -3.19
C LEU A 358 28.83 -11.03 -3.69
N SER A 359 29.09 -10.00 -2.89
CA SER A 359 30.01 -8.91 -3.22
C SER A 359 31.49 -9.33 -3.27
N ALA A 360 31.88 -10.44 -2.63
CA ALA A 360 33.24 -10.96 -2.73
C ALA A 360 33.63 -11.35 -4.16
N ALA A 361 32.67 -11.67 -5.03
CA ALA A 361 32.91 -11.98 -6.44
C ALA A 361 33.27 -10.77 -7.32
N LEU A 362 33.16 -9.55 -6.78
CA LEU A 362 33.48 -8.31 -7.48
C LEU A 362 34.94 -7.85 -7.29
N GLY A 363 35.70 -8.51 -6.41
CA GLY A 363 37.09 -8.17 -6.06
C GLY A 363 38.06 -9.28 -6.42
#